data_AF-A0A6B4JKT0-F1
#
_entry.id   AF-A0A6B4JKT0-F1
#
_cell.length_a   1.000
_cell.length_b   1.000
_cell.length_c   1.000
_cell.angle_alpha   90.00
_cell.angle_beta   90.00
_cell.angle_gamma   90.00
#
_symmetry.space_group_name_H-M   'P 1'
#
loop_
_entity.id
_entity.type
_entity.pdbx_description
1 polymer ?
#
loop_
_entity_poly.entity_id
_entity_poly.type
_entity_poly.pdbx_seq_one_letter_code
_entity_poly.pdbx_strand_id
1 'polypeptide(L)' 'MKKLNKWFENIISNKYLKIEMIFFIGILIIIFTNFLINLHFGLYSLGFLLIAYSIFLFKFEVRE' A
#
# COMPACT_ATOMS: atom_id res chain seq x y z
N MET A 1 26.02 -4.25 10.60
CA MET A 1 25.79 -3.77 9.22
C MET A 1 25.69 -4.88 8.17
N LYS A 2 26.71 -5.74 7.95
CA LYS A 2 26.69 -6.76 6.87
C LYS A 2 25.48 -7.71 6.89
N LYS A 3 25.00 -8.11 8.07
CA LYS A 3 23.84 -9.02 8.23
C LYS A 3 22.51 -8.35 7.89
N LEU A 4 22.38 -7.05 8.18
CA LEU A 4 21.19 -6.25 7.91
C LEU A 4 21.03 -6.01 6.40
N ASN A 5 22.14 -5.66 5.72
CA ASN A 5 22.14 -5.46 4.27
C ASN A 5 21.74 -6.73 3.51
N LYS A 6 22.24 -7.90 3.94
CA LYS A 6 21.89 -9.19 3.33
C LYS A 6 20.41 -9.55 3.56
N TRP A 7 19.86 -9.15 4.69
CA TRP A 7 18.43 -9.27 4.97
C TRP A 7 17.59 -8.38 4.05
N PHE A 8 17.98 -7.11 3.88
CA PHE A 8 17.33 -6.19 2.94
C PHE A 8 17.42 -6.67 1.49
N GLU A 9 18.57 -7.16 1.04
CA GLU A 9 18.72 -7.76 -0.29
C GLU A 9 17.77 -8.95 -0.49
N ASN A 10 17.63 -9.82 0.51
CA ASN A 10 16.68 -10.93 0.46
C ASN A 10 15.21 -10.46 0.43
N ILE A 11 14.86 -9.43 1.21
CA ILE A 11 13.51 -8.85 1.20
C ILE A 11 13.20 -8.22 -0.16
N ILE A 12 14.11 -7.41 -0.70
CA ILE A 12 13.94 -6.68 -1.97
C ILE A 12 14.00 -7.64 -3.16
N SER A 13 14.75 -8.74 -3.09
CA SER A 13 14.81 -9.73 -4.16
C SER A 13 13.55 -10.60 -4.27
N ASN A 14 12.66 -10.56 -3.28
CA ASN A 14 11.41 -11.32 -3.33
C ASN A 14 10.45 -10.72 -4.38
N LYS A 15 10.15 -11.52 -5.42
CA LYS A 15 9.28 -11.14 -6.54
C LYS A 15 7.90 -10.65 -6.08
N TYR A 16 7.31 -11.28 -5.07
CA TYR A 16 5.99 -10.91 -4.56
C TYR A 16 6.02 -9.53 -3.91
N LEU A 17 7.07 -9.26 -3.11
CA LEU A 17 7.25 -7.98 -2.45
C LEU A 17 7.46 -6.83 -3.45
N LYS A 18 8.19 -7.07 -4.56
CA LYS A 18 8.30 -6.10 -5.66
C LYS A 18 6.94 -5.74 -6.26
N ILE A 19 6.08 -6.75 -6.48
CA ILE A 19 4.74 -6.53 -7.04
C ILE A 19 3.88 -5.74 -6.06
N GLU A 20 3.91 -6.08 -4.78
CA GLU A 20 3.21 -5.35 -3.71
C GLU A 20 3.66 -3.89 -3.65
N MET A 21 4.97 -3.62 -3.67
CA MET A 21 5.49 -2.24 -3.68
C MET A 21 5.02 -1.44 -4.90
N ILE A 22 5.05 -2.05 -6.10
CA ILE A 22 4.56 -1.39 -7.33
C ILE A 22 3.05 -1.08 -7.20
N PHE A 23 2.27 -2.01 -6.65
CA PHE A 23 0.85 -1.81 -6.39
C PHE A 23 0.61 -0.64 -5.42
N PHE A 24 1.33 -0.58 -4.31
CA PHE A 24 1.24 0.52 -3.35
C PHE A 24 1.64 1.86 -3.96
N ILE A 25 2.71 1.91 -4.76
CA ILE A 25 3.12 3.12 -5.49
C ILE A 25 2.00 3.57 -6.43
N GLY A 26 1.37 2.65 -7.16
CA GLY A 26 0.24 2.94 -8.03
C GLY A 26 -0.94 3.58 -7.28
N ILE A 27 -1.30 3.02 -6.12
CA ILE A 27 -2.35 3.60 -5.25
C ILE A 27 -2.01 5.02 -4.82
N LEU A 28 -0.76 5.25 -4.40
CA LEU A 28 -0.31 6.58 -3.96
C LEU A 28 -0.39 7.60 -5.10
N ILE A 29 0.02 7.22 -6.32
CA ILE A 29 -0.09 8.08 -7.50
C ILE A 29 -1.55 8.43 -7.76
N ILE A 30 -2.47 7.46 -7.76
CA ILE A 30 -3.90 7.70 -8.00
C ILE A 30 -4.47 8.68 -6.98
N ILE A 31 -4.20 8.44 -5.69
CA ILE A 31 -4.69 9.32 -4.61
C ILE A 31 -4.15 10.73 -4.80
N PHE A 32 -2.84 10.87 -5.03
CA PHE A 32 -2.20 12.17 -5.20
C PHE A 32 -2.73 12.91 -6.43
N THR A 33 -2.86 12.24 -7.58
CA THR A 33 -3.47 12.81 -8.78
C THR A 33 -4.91 13.24 -8.52
N ASN A 34 -5.69 12.47 -7.78
CA ASN A 34 -7.07 12.84 -7.44
C ASN A 34 -7.12 14.07 -6.54
N PHE A 35 -6.20 14.22 -5.59
CA PHE A 35 -6.04 15.46 -4.80
C PHE A 35 -5.68 16.67 -5.66
N LEU A 36 -4.81 16.50 -6.66
CA LEU A 36 -4.43 17.57 -7.58
C LEU A 36 -5.60 18.04 -8.46
N ILE A 37 -6.46 17.11 -8.88
CA ILE A 37 -7.66 17.43 -9.67
C ILE A 37 -8.71 18.13 -8.80
N ASN A 38 -9.01 17.58 -7.62
CA ASN A 38 -9.99 18.14 -6.70
C ASN A 38 -9.80 17.62 -5.27
N LEU A 39 -9.75 18.52 -4.29
CA LEU A 39 -9.59 18.16 -2.88
C LEU A 39 -10.64 17.14 -2.41
N HIS A 40 -11.91 17.34 -2.73
CA HIS A 40 -12.98 16.41 -2.33
C HIS A 40 -12.80 15.05 -2.98
N PHE A 41 -12.40 14.99 -4.25
CA PHE A 41 -12.18 13.73 -4.95
C PHE A 41 -10.99 12.95 -4.38
N GLY A 42 -9.91 13.64 -4.01
CA GLY A 42 -8.80 13.06 -3.26
C GLY A 42 -9.24 12.49 -1.90
N LEU A 43 -10.03 13.25 -1.14
CA LEU A 43 -10.58 12.80 0.15
C LEU A 43 -11.52 11.59 -0.01
N TYR A 44 -12.38 11.57 -1.02
CA TYR A 44 -13.21 10.40 -1.34
C TYR A 44 -12.37 9.16 -1.67
N SER A 45 -11.32 9.34 -2.46
CA SER A 45 -10.40 8.26 -2.84
C SER A 45 -9.66 7.69 -1.63
N LEU A 46 -9.18 8.57 -0.75
CA LEU A 46 -8.53 8.19 0.50
C LEU A 46 -9.50 7.48 1.45
N GLY A 47 -10.71 8.01 1.59
CA GLY A 47 -11.77 7.41 2.40
C GLY A 47 -12.15 6.01 1.91
N PHE A 48 -12.32 5.83 0.61
CA PHE A 48 -12.56 4.52 0.00
C PHE A 48 -11.45 3.52 0.32
N LEU A 49 -10.19 3.94 0.19
CA LEU A 49 -9.04 3.09 0.52
C LEU A 49 -9.05 2.65 1.99
N LEU A 50 -9.31 3.59 2.90
CA LEU A 50 -9.36 3.32 4.34
C LEU A 50 -10.52 2.38 4.72
N ILE A 51 -11.68 2.54 4.11
CA ILE A 51 -12.82 1.62 4.30
C ILE A 51 -12.46 0.21 3.80
N ALA A 52 -11.90 0.09 2.60
CA ALA A 52 -11.45 -1.19 2.06
C ALA A 52 -10.39 -1.85 2.95
N TYR A 53 -9.45 -1.06 3.46
CA TYR A 53 -8.42 -1.53 4.38
C TYR A 53 -9.00 -1.97 5.74
N SER A 54 -9.98 -1.26 6.29
CA SER A 54 -10.67 -1.65 7.52
C SER A 54 -11.43 -2.98 7.37
N ILE A 55 -12.15 -3.16 6.26
CA ILE A 55 -12.82 -4.43 5.94
C ILE A 55 -11.79 -5.56 5.78
N PHE A 56 -10.66 -5.28 5.14
CA PHE A 56 -9.56 -6.23 5.01
C PHE A 56 -9.04 -6.64 6.38
N LEU A 57 -8.67 -5.68 7.24
CA LEU A 57 -8.19 -5.97 8.60
C LEU A 57 -9.18 -6.80 9.40
N PHE A 58 -10.46 -6.42 9.44
CA PHE A 58 -11.49 -7.16 10.15
C PHE A 58 -11.61 -8.62 9.67
N LYS A 59 -11.54 -8.84 8.35
CA LYS A 59 -11.64 -10.19 7.76
C LYS A 59 -10.44 -11.08 8.09
N PHE A 60 -9.26 -10.49 8.31
CA PHE A 60 -8.02 -11.21 8.63
C PHE A 60 -7.81 -11.37 10.14
N GLU A 61 -8.29 -10.42 10.96
CA GLU A 61 -8.30 -10.52 12.42
C GLU A 61 -9.17 -11.69 12.91
N VAL A 62 -10.31 -11.95 12.25
CA VAL A 62 -11.19 -13.09 12.57
C VAL A 62 -10.58 -14.45 12.13
N ARG A 63 -9.43 -14.45 11.45
CA ARG A 63 -8.81 -15.64 10.86
C ARG A 63 -7.53 -16.11 11.57
N GLU A 64 -7.06 -15.37 12.57
CA GLU A 64 -6.06 -15.80 13.57
C GLU A 64 -6.75 -16.32 14.85
#